data_AF-A0A946RHY4-F1
#
_entry.id   AF-A0A946RHY4-F1
#
_cell.length_a   1.000
_cell.length_b   1.000
_cell.length_c   1.000
_cell.angle_alpha   90.00
_cell.angle_beta   90.00
_cell.angle_gamma   90.00
#
_symmetry.space_group_name_H-M   'P 1'
#
loop_
_entity.id
_entity.type
_entity.pdbx_description
1 polymer ?
#
loop_
_entity_poly.entity_id
_entity_poly.type
_entity_poly.pdbx_seq_one_letter_code
_entity_poly.pdbx_strand_id
1 'polypeptide(L)' 'MNKTLIEKNKENAQKALAEAKERKKKEVAILRAKEKNGPKGLEPTRYGDWERKGITYDF' A
#
# COMPACT_ATOMS: atom_id res chain seq x y z
N MET A 1 -28.98 -15.58 -1.18
CA MET A 1 -27.99 -16.14 -2.14
C MET A 1 -26.61 -15.84 -1.59
N ASN A 2 -25.84 -16.88 -1.27
CA ASN A 2 -24.48 -16.69 -0.75
C ASN A 2 -23.58 -16.30 -1.92
N LYS A 3 -23.07 -15.07 -1.90
CA LYS A 3 -22.06 -14.61 -2.85
C LYS A 3 -20.82 -15.48 -2.73
N THR A 4 -20.25 -15.85 -3.86
CA THR A 4 -18.97 -16.57 -3.92
C THR A 4 -17.85 -15.68 -3.39
N LEU A 5 -16.74 -16.30 -2.97
CA LEU A 5 -15.57 -15.58 -2.47
C LEU A 5 -15.01 -14.60 -3.50
N ILE A 6 -15.09 -14.96 -4.79
CA ILE A 6 -14.62 -14.13 -5.92
C ILE A 6 -15.45 -12.85 -6.03
N GLU A 7 -16.78 -12.97 -5.96
CA GLU A 7 -17.69 -11.82 -6.03
C GLU A 7 -17.52 -10.90 -4.83
N LYS A 8 -17.32 -11.49 -3.64
CA LYS A 8 -17.08 -10.73 -2.41
C LYS A 8 -15.75 -9.97 -2.47
N ASN A 9 -14.70 -10.59 -3.01
CA ASN A 9 -13.41 -9.92 -3.22
C ASN A 9 -13.51 -8.79 -4.24
N LYS A 10 -14.28 -8.98 -5.32
CA LYS A 10 -14.53 -7.93 -6.33
C LYS A 10 -15.25 -6.72 -5.73
N GLU A 11 -16.27 -6.95 -4.91
CA GLU A 11 -16.99 -5.90 -4.19
C GLU A 11 -16.08 -5.15 -3.22
N ASN A 12 -15.25 -5.88 -2.46
CA ASN A 12 -14.28 -5.29 -1.54
C ASN A 12 -13.24 -4.44 -2.29
N ALA A 13 -12.73 -4.92 -3.42
CA ALA A 13 -11.79 -4.18 -4.26
C ALA A 13 -12.40 -2.86 -4.78
N GLN A 14 -13.66 -2.89 -5.22
CA GLN A 14 -14.37 -1.70 -5.67
C GLN A 14 -14.57 -0.68 -4.54
N LYS A 15 -14.93 -1.13 -3.34
CA LYS A 15 -15.06 -0.28 -2.15
C LYS A 15 -13.73 0.36 -1.74
N ALA A 16 -12.67 -0.43 -1.69
CA ALA A 16 -11.32 0.07 -1.37
C ALA A 16 -10.84 1.14 -2.36
N LEU A 17 -11.11 0.96 -3.66
CA LEU A 17 -10.78 1.95 -4.69
C LEU A 17 -11.58 3.25 -4.52
N ALA A 18 -12.86 3.16 -4.15
CA ALA A 18 -13.70 4.32 -3.90
C ALA A 18 -13.18 5.12 -2.70
N GLU A 19 -12.93 4.45 -1.58
CA GLU A 19 -12.41 5.07 -0.35
C GLU A 19 -11.04 5.73 -0.59
N ALA A 20 -10.13 5.06 -1.29
CA ALA A 20 -8.81 5.61 -1.62
C ALA A 20 -8.93 6.88 -2.49
N LYS A 21 -9.88 6.91 -3.44
CA LYS A 21 -10.16 8.11 -4.24
C LYS A 21 -10.72 9.24 -3.38
N GLU A 22 -11.63 8.96 -2.46
CA GLU A 22 -12.18 9.97 -1.55
C GLU A 22 -11.11 10.52 -0.61
N ARG A 23 -10.25 9.66 -0.06
CA ARG A 23 -9.10 10.07 0.75
C ARG A 23 -8.15 10.96 -0.05
N LYS A 24 -7.78 10.57 -1.27
CA LYS A 24 -6.91 11.37 -2.15
C LYS A 24 -7.50 12.74 -2.48
N LYS A 25 -8.84 12.84 -2.64
CA LYS A 25 -9.53 14.12 -2.85
C LYS A 25 -9.53 15.01 -1.61
N LYS A 26 -9.63 14.41 -0.42
CA LYS A 26 -9.60 15.12 0.88
C LYS A 26 -8.19 15.45 1.36
N GLU A 27 -7.18 14.76 0.84
CA GLU A 27 -5.79 15.00 1.18
C GLU A 27 -5.37 16.38 0.66
N VAL A 28 -5.22 17.32 1.60
CA VAL A 28 -4.55 18.58 1.33
C VAL A 28 -3.11 18.22 0.96
N ALA A 29 -2.69 18.57 -0.26
CA ALA A 29 -1.32 18.35 -0.71
C ALA A 29 -0.38 19.09 0.23
N ILE A 30 0.15 18.40 1.24
CA ILE A 30 1.26 18.89 2.03
C ILE A 30 2.41 18.97 1.03
N LEU A 31 2.76 20.19 0.61
CA LEU A 31 3.91 20.48 -0.24
C LEU A 31 5.18 20.11 0.56
N ARG A 32 5.48 18.82 0.62
CA ARG A 32 6.75 18.34 1.14
C ARG A 32 7.80 18.66 0.10
N ALA A 33 8.88 19.30 0.53
CA ALA A 33 10.04 19.50 -0.32
C ALA A 33 10.48 18.15 -0.86
N LYS A 34 10.71 18.07 -2.18
CA LYS A 34 11.26 16.86 -2.80
C LYS A 34 12.66 16.64 -2.23
N GLU A 35 12.93 15.41 -1.81
CA GLU A 35 14.27 15.02 -1.38
C GLU A 35 15.24 15.17 -2.56
N LYS A 36 16.36 15.87 -2.35
CA LYS A 36 17.44 16.01 -3.34
C LYS A 36 18.54 15.00 -2.98
N ASN A 37 18.94 14.15 -3.93
CA ASN A 37 19.91 13.06 -3.76
C ASN A 37 19.51 11.96 -2.76
N GLY A 38 18.22 11.88 -2.42
CA GLY A 38 17.65 10.80 -1.62
C GLY A 38 17.30 9.54 -2.42
N PRO A 39 17.08 8.39 -1.75
CA PRO A 39 16.48 7.24 -2.40
C PRO A 39 15.11 7.61 -3.01
N LYS A 40 14.82 7.07 -4.20
CA LYS A 40 13.60 7.40 -4.98
C LYS A 40 12.29 7.02 -4.27
N GLY A 41 12.36 6.25 -3.17
CA GLY A 41 11.22 5.80 -2.38
C GLY A 41 11.61 5.48 -0.94
N LEU A 42 10.63 5.02 -0.15
CA LEU A 42 10.86 4.50 1.20
C LEU A 42 11.92 3.39 1.12
N GLU A 43 12.98 3.49 1.93
CA GLU A 43 14.02 2.46 2.00
C GLU A 43 13.39 1.11 2.38
N PRO A 44 13.37 0.11 1.46
CA PRO A 44 12.78 -1.19 1.75
C PRO A 44 13.58 -1.93 2.84
N THR A 45 14.85 -1.57 3.01
CA THR A 45 15.78 -2.06 4.01
C THR A 45 15.42 -1.68 5.45
N ARG A 46 14.41 -0.82 5.68
CA ARG A 46 14.05 -0.34 7.03
C ARG A 46 12.80 -1.01 7.62
N TYR A 47 12.23 -2.00 6.95
CA TYR A 47 11.16 -2.84 7.49
C TYR A 47 11.62 -4.28 7.33
N GLY A 48 11.99 -4.93 8.44
CA GLY A 48 12.52 -6.31 8.51
C GLY A 48 11.51 -7.39 8.11
N ASP A 49 10.72 -7.14 7.07
CA ASP A 49 9.61 -7.97 6.64
C ASP A 49 10.03 -9.12 5.72
N TRP A 50 11.33 -9.24 5.40
CA TRP A 50 11.87 -10.36 4.60
C TRP A 50 12.64 -11.37 5.45
N GLU A 51 12.69 -11.16 6.77
CA GLU A 51 13.43 -12.03 7.69
C GLU A 51 12.50 -12.94 8.49
N ARG A 52 12.71 -14.24 8.37
CA ARG A 52 12.15 -15.22 9.32
C ARG A 52 13.31 -15.83 10.09
N LYS A 53 13.42 -15.52 11.38
CA LYS A 53 14.55 -15.91 12.26
C LYS A 53 15.90 -15.36 11.78
N GLY A 54 15.94 -14.13 11.26
CA GLY A 54 17.19 -13.47 10.86
C GLY A 54 17.80 -13.98 9.55
N ILE A 55 17.01 -14.66 8.71
CA ILE A 55 17.43 -15.11 7.38
C ILE A 55 16.53 -14.42 6.36
N THR A 56 17.13 -13.68 5.43
CA THR A 56 16.43 -13.04 4.31
C THR A 56 15.94 -14.12 3.34
N TYR A 57 14.62 -14.18 3.11
CA TYR A 57 13.95 -15.19 2.28
C TYR A 57 13.30 -14.52 1.06
N ASP A 58 13.55 -15.02 -0.15
CA ASP A 58 13.03 -14.48 -1.42
C ASP A 58 12.44 -15.62 -2.26
N PHE A 59 11.21 -16.06 -1.93
CA PHE A 59 10.44 -17.07 -2.68
C PHE A 59 8.93 -16.92 -2.45
#